data_AF-A0A383BSX7-F1
#
_entry.id   AF-A0A383BSX7-F1
#
_cell.length_a   1.000
_cell.length_b   1.000
_cell.length_c   1.000
_cell.angle_alpha   90.00
_cell.angle_beta   90.00
_cell.angle_gamma   90.00
#
_symmetry.space_group_name_H-M   'P 1'
#
loop_
_entity.id
_entity.type
_entity.pdbx_description
1 polymer ?
#
loop_
_entity_poly.entity_id
_entity_poly.type
_entity_poly.pdbx_seq_one_letter_code
_entity_poly.pdbx_strand_id
1 'polypeptide(L)'
;QIVLELHEKAPSMTIVPAQDELGSNCIALSPTTAAPLRFGPNSYFPHLETARKLGLSLQTPKLPGLGLDIDTPKDLLKLSRQTVCTRAQEYLLKKNIVERLNNK
;
A
#
# COMPACT_ATOMS: atom_id res chain seq x y z
N GLN A 1 5.07 -14.48 0.34
CA GLN A 1 4.83 -13.11 -0.16
C GLN A 1 3.34 -12.99 -0.50
N ILE A 2 2.52 -12.52 0.46
CA ILE A 2 1.05 -12.65 0.45
C ILE A 2 0.40 -12.16 -0.86
N VAL A 3 0.87 -11.03 -1.41
CA VAL A 3 0.32 -10.47 -2.67
C VAL A 3 0.44 -11.44 -3.84
N LEU A 4 1.59 -12.12 -3.98
CA LEU A 4 1.82 -13.09 -5.05
C LEU A 4 1.09 -14.41 -4.81
N GLU A 5 0.98 -14.84 -3.54
CA GLU A 5 0.24 -16.05 -3.16
C GLU A 5 -1.26 -15.92 -3.45
N LEU A 6 -1.81 -14.71 -3.29
CA LEU A 6 -3.19 -14.40 -3.63
C LEU A 6 -3.39 -14.06 -5.11
N HIS A 7 -2.32 -13.88 -5.89
CA HIS A 7 -2.44 -13.46 -7.28
C HIS A 7 -2.94 -14.61 -8.17
N GLU A 8 -4.09 -14.40 -8.81
CA GLU A 8 -4.70 -15.41 -9.68
C GLU A 8 -4.05 -15.48 -11.07
N LYS A 9 -4.44 -16.50 -11.85
CA LYS A 9 -4.03 -16.65 -13.25
C LYS A 9 -4.56 -15.49 -14.11
N ALA A 10 -3.79 -15.14 -15.15
CA ALA A 10 -4.16 -14.06 -16.07
C ALA A 10 -5.50 -14.33 -16.79
N PRO A 11 -6.30 -13.27 -17.09
CA PRO A 11 -6.05 -11.87 -16.74
C PRO A 11 -6.45 -11.54 -15.29
N SER A 12 -5.54 -10.99 -14.50
CA SER A 12 -5.76 -10.77 -13.06
C SER A 12 -5.06 -9.51 -12.52
N MET A 13 -5.63 -8.97 -11.45
CA MET A 13 -5.09 -7.87 -10.65
C MET A 13 -5.19 -8.20 -9.16
N THR A 14 -4.08 -8.08 -8.44
CA THR A 14 -4.09 -8.02 -6.97
C THR A 14 -3.68 -6.63 -6.54
N ILE A 15 -4.51 -5.96 -5.75
CA ILE A 15 -4.28 -4.56 -5.35
C ILE A 15 -4.44 -4.39 -3.84
N VAL A 16 -3.41 -3.82 -3.21
CA VAL A 16 -3.43 -3.47 -1.79
C VAL A 16 -3.74 -1.97 -1.68
N PRO A 17 -4.84 -1.59 -1.01
CA PRO A 17 -5.14 -0.18 -0.78
C PRO A 17 -4.15 0.46 0.18
N ALA A 18 -4.00 1.78 0.09
CA ALA A 18 -3.49 2.61 1.18
C ALA A 18 -4.41 2.50 2.41
N GLN A 19 -3.92 2.92 3.58
CA GLN A 19 -4.67 2.80 4.83
C GLN A 19 -6.02 3.54 4.81
N ASP A 20 -6.12 4.62 4.03
CA ASP A 20 -7.33 5.43 3.85
C ASP A 20 -8.18 5.01 2.63
N GLU A 21 -7.75 3.98 1.90
CA GLU A 21 -8.37 3.51 0.65
C GLU A 21 -8.41 4.56 -0.48
N LEU A 22 -7.71 5.69 -0.34
CA LEU A 22 -7.61 6.70 -1.39
C LEU A 22 -6.44 6.38 -2.35
N GLY A 23 -5.40 5.71 -1.87
CA GLY A 23 -4.24 5.29 -2.65
C GLY A 23 -4.19 3.79 -2.97
N SER A 24 -3.32 3.42 -3.92
CA SER A 24 -2.98 2.03 -4.22
C SER A 24 -1.51 1.79 -3.88
N ASN A 25 -1.21 1.10 -2.78
CA ASN A 25 0.17 0.93 -2.31
C ASN A 25 0.91 -0.21 -3.02
N CYS A 26 0.18 -1.20 -3.50
CA CYS A 26 0.76 -2.31 -4.26
C CYS A 26 -0.23 -2.79 -5.32
N ILE A 27 0.26 -3.05 -6.53
CA ILE A 27 -0.49 -3.68 -7.62
C ILE A 27 0.38 -4.78 -8.22
N ALA A 28 -0.17 -6.00 -8.30
CA ALA A 28 0.32 -7.07 -9.16
C ALA A 28 -0.68 -7.26 -10.31
N LEU A 29 -0.18 -7.33 -11.55
CA LEU A 29 -1.01 -7.36 -12.75
C LEU A 29 -0.45 -8.38 -13.75
N SER A 30 -1.32 -9.27 -14.23
CA SER A 30 -0.96 -10.28 -15.22
C SER A 30 -2.00 -10.36 -16.34
N PRO A 31 -1.62 -10.21 -17.62
CA PRO A 31 -0.34 -9.65 -18.09
C PRO A 31 -0.17 -8.20 -17.63
N THR A 32 1.05 -7.67 -17.71
CA THR A 32 1.35 -6.27 -17.32
C THR A 32 0.58 -5.22 -18.13
N THR A 33 -0.07 -5.62 -19.23
CA THR A 33 -0.92 -4.80 -20.10
C THR A 33 -2.42 -5.00 -19.86
N ALA A 34 -2.82 -5.83 -18.88
CA ALA A 34 -4.22 -6.20 -18.66
C ALA A 34 -5.15 -5.04 -18.28
N ALA A 35 -4.60 -3.97 -17.69
CA ALA A 35 -5.33 -2.76 -17.36
C ALA A 35 -4.38 -1.55 -17.36
N PRO A 36 -4.83 -0.36 -17.79
CA PRO A 36 -4.06 0.86 -17.63
C PRO A 36 -3.97 1.25 -16.15
N LEU A 37 -2.76 1.58 -15.69
CA LEU A 37 -2.53 2.04 -14.32
C LEU A 37 -2.57 3.57 -14.26
N ARG A 38 -3.27 4.12 -13.27
CA ARG A 38 -3.37 5.56 -12.99
C ARG A 38 -3.11 5.79 -11.51
N PHE A 39 -1.85 6.03 -11.17
CA PHE A 39 -1.45 6.39 -9.81
C PHE A 39 -1.75 7.86 -9.49
N GLY A 40 -1.91 8.14 -8.20
CA GLY A 40 -2.23 9.47 -7.68
C GLY A 40 -3.30 9.41 -6.59
N PRO A 41 -3.77 10.58 -6.12
CA PRO A 41 -4.87 10.68 -5.18
C PRO A 41 -6.13 10.01 -5.73
N ASN A 42 -6.88 9.29 -4.88
CA ASN A 42 -8.07 8.52 -5.26
C ASN A 42 -7.83 7.48 -6.37
N SER A 43 -6.64 6.86 -6.43
CA SER A 43 -6.31 5.86 -7.45
C SER A 43 -6.93 4.49 -7.21
N TYR A 44 -7.26 4.13 -5.96
CA TYR A 44 -7.74 2.78 -5.62
C TYR A 44 -9.04 2.40 -6.34
N PHE A 45 -10.12 3.18 -6.14
CA PHE A 45 -11.42 2.87 -6.74
C PHE A 45 -11.41 2.89 -8.27
N PRO A 46 -10.76 3.84 -8.96
CA PRO A 46 -10.59 3.80 -10.42
C PRO A 46 -9.89 2.53 -10.92
N HIS A 47 -8.90 2.00 -10.20
CA HIS A 47 -8.27 0.72 -10.56
C HIS A 47 -9.27 -0.44 -10.44
N LEU A 48 -10.05 -0.51 -9.36
CA LEU A 48 -11.08 -1.55 -9.18
C LEU A 48 -12.14 -1.50 -10.27
N GLU A 49 -12.61 -0.30 -10.61
CA GLU A 49 -13.62 -0.10 -11.66
C GLU A 49 -13.08 -0.53 -13.02
N THR A 50 -11.84 -0.15 -13.34
CA THR A 50 -11.17 -0.53 -14.60
C THR A 50 -10.98 -2.05 -14.68
N ALA A 51 -10.50 -2.68 -13.60
CA ALA A 51 -10.31 -4.13 -13.55
C ALA A 51 -11.63 -4.89 -13.75
N ARG A 52 -12.72 -4.43 -13.11
CA ARG A 52 -14.05 -5.04 -13.30
C ARG A 52 -14.57 -4.86 -14.73
N LYS A 53 -14.42 -3.67 -15.32
CA LYS A 53 -14.83 -3.39 -16.70
C LYS A 53 -14.10 -4.25 -17.72
N LEU A 54 -12.83 -4.57 -17.45
CA LEU A 54 -11.99 -5.39 -18.31
C LEU A 54 -12.06 -6.90 -17.98
N GLY A 55 -12.87 -7.30 -16.99
CA GLY A 55 -13.11 -8.71 -16.64
C GLY A 55 -11.93 -9.41 -15.95
N LEU A 56 -11.09 -8.67 -15.22
CA LEU A 56 -9.94 -9.24 -14.51
C LEU A 56 -10.39 -9.95 -13.23
N SER A 57 -9.77 -11.09 -12.93
CA SER A 57 -9.77 -11.67 -11.58
C SER A 57 -9.16 -10.68 -10.60
N LEU A 58 -9.92 -10.27 -9.59
CA LEU A 58 -9.56 -9.14 -8.72
C LEU A 58 -9.43 -9.59 -7.25
N GLN A 59 -8.25 -9.35 -6.68
CA GLN A 59 -7.96 -9.63 -5.28
C GLN A 59 -7.56 -8.35 -4.55
N THR A 60 -8.19 -8.08 -3.40
CA THR A 60 -8.00 -6.83 -2.65
C THR A 60 -7.61 -7.06 -1.19
N PRO A 61 -6.47 -7.71 -0.89
CA PRO A 61 -6.09 -7.99 0.48
C PRO A 61 -5.77 -6.69 1.23
N LYS A 62 -6.35 -6.54 2.43
CA LYS A 62 -5.99 -5.47 3.35
C LYS A 62 -4.78 -5.90 4.17
N LEU A 63 -3.60 -5.37 3.83
CA LEU A 63 -2.33 -5.72 4.45
C LEU A 63 -1.78 -4.51 5.22
N PRO A 64 -1.93 -4.43 6.56
CA PRO A 64 -1.59 -3.23 7.33
C PRO A 64 -0.15 -2.74 7.16
N GLY A 65 0.80 -3.66 6.93
CA GLY A 65 2.20 -3.31 6.66
C GLY A 65 2.38 -2.63 5.29
N LEU A 66 1.85 -3.23 4.22
CA LEU A 66 1.94 -2.65 2.87
C LEU A 66 1.02 -1.44 2.69
N GLY A 67 -0.08 -1.37 3.44
CA GLY A 67 -1.02 -0.25 3.42
C GLY A 67 -0.51 1.01 4.15
N LEU A 68 0.61 0.95 4.87
CA LEU A 68 1.23 2.11 5.52
C LEU A 68 2.34 2.70 4.65
N ASP A 69 1.98 3.66 3.82
CA ASP A 69 2.91 4.62 3.21
C ASP A 69 3.33 5.70 4.24
N ILE A 70 4.49 6.32 4.01
CA ILE A 70 5.08 7.30 4.92
C ILE A 70 5.12 8.66 4.22
N ASP A 71 3.99 9.36 4.21
CA ASP A 71 3.86 10.69 3.59
C ASP A 71 3.74 11.81 4.62
N THR A 72 3.18 11.53 5.79
CA THR A 72 2.93 12.54 6.83
C THR A 72 3.69 12.25 8.12
N PRO A 73 3.90 13.27 8.98
CA PRO A 73 4.45 13.04 10.32
C PRO A 73 3.65 12.04 11.16
N LYS A 74 2.33 11.94 10.94
CA LYS A 74 1.48 10.96 11.64
C LYS A 74 1.84 9.54 11.26
N ASP A 75 2.28 9.29 10.04
CA ASP A 75 2.66 7.96 9.58
C ASP A 75 3.99 7.50 10.17
N LEU A 76 4.91 8.44 10.43
CA LEU A 76 6.12 8.16 11.22
C LEU A 76 5.80 7.71 12.64
N LEU A 77 4.79 8.32 13.28
CA LEU A 77 4.32 7.88 14.60
C LEU A 77 3.65 6.51 14.55
N LYS A 78 2.92 6.19 13.48
CA LYS A 78 2.36 4.83 13.27
C LYS A 78 3.49 3.82 13.09
N LEU A 79 4.47 4.12 12.25
CA LEU A 79 5.64 3.26 12.02
C LEU A 79 6.43 3.01 13.30
N SER A 80 6.64 4.03 14.13
CA SER A 80 7.38 3.88 15.39
C SER A 80 6.67 3.00 16.43
N ARG A 81 5.35 2.81 16.29
CA ARG A 81 4.53 1.96 17.19
C ARG A 81 4.44 0.50 16.75
N GLN A 82 4.91 0.18 15.54
CA GLN A 82 4.94 -1.21 15.07
C GLN A 82 5.98 -2.03 15.83
N THR A 83 5.68 -3.30 16.09
CA THR A 83 6.53 -4.22 16.88
C THR A 83 7.76 -4.74 16.13
N VAL A 84 7.80 -4.56 14.81
CA VAL A 84 8.94 -4.93 13.98
C VAL A 84 10.09 -3.94 14.22
N CYS A 85 11.34 -4.40 14.11
CA CYS A 85 12.52 -3.52 14.10
C CYS A 85 13.07 -3.41 12.67
N THR A 86 12.87 -2.25 12.04
CA THR A 86 13.39 -1.93 10.71
C THR A 86 14.49 -0.86 10.79
N ARG A 87 15.31 -0.75 9.72
CA ARG A 87 16.30 0.34 9.58
C ARG A 87 15.65 1.73 9.66
N ALA A 88 14.42 1.86 9.16
CA ALA A 88 13.67 3.12 9.24
C ALA A 88 13.34 3.47 10.70
N GLN A 89 12.84 2.53 11.49
CA GLN A 89 12.57 2.76 12.92
C GLN A 89 13.84 3.03 13.72
N GLU A 90 14.93 2.30 13.45
CA GLU A 90 16.24 2.59 14.05
C GLU A 90 16.70 4.03 13.74
N TYR A 91 16.50 4.49 12.50
CA TYR A 91 16.79 5.87 12.12
C TYR A 91 15.93 6.89 12.89
N LEU A 92 14.63 6.62 13.04
CA LEU A 92 13.72 7.49 13.82
C LEU A 92 14.17 7.64 15.27
N LEU A 93 14.61 6.54 15.89
CA LEU A 93 15.15 6.51 17.25
C LEU A 93 16.47 7.29 17.33
N LYS A 94 17.44 6.97 16.47
CA LYS A 94 18.78 7.61 16.47
C LYS A 94 18.72 9.12 16.27
N LYS A 95 17.68 9.62 15.59
CA LYS A 95 17.48 11.05 15.32
C LYS A 95 16.45 11.71 16.24
N ASN A 96 15.98 11.03 17.30
CA ASN A 96 14.94 11.51 18.21
C ASN A 96 13.75 12.12 17.45
N ILE A 97 13.33 11.49 16.34
CA ILE A 97 12.27 12.06 15.48
C ILE A 97 10.93 11.97 16.19
N VAL A 98 10.63 10.84 16.83
CA VAL A 98 9.36 10.60 17.53
C VAL A 98 9.15 11.61 18.66
N GLU A 99 10.18 11.89 19.46
CA GLU A 99 10.12 12.88 20.53
C GLU A 99 9.84 14.29 20.01
N ARG A 100 10.53 14.70 18.93
CA ARG A 100 10.32 16.00 18.29
C ARG A 100 8.92 16.15 17.69
N LEU A 101 8.30 15.06 17.28
CA LEU A 101 6.92 15.07 16.78
C LEU A 101 5.89 15.17 17.91
N ASN A 102 6.18 14.60 19.08
CA ASN A 102 5.28 14.66 20.24
C ASN A 102 5.36 15.99 21.00
N ASN A 103 6.46 16.74 20.87
CA ASN A 103 6.68 18.04 21.53
C ASN A 103 6.22 19.25 20.70
N LYS A 104 5.46 19.02 19.63
CA LYS A 104 4.79 20.05 18.81
C LYS A 104 3.31 20.07 19.13
#